data_AF-K4K159-F1
#
_entry.id   AF-K4K159-F1
#
_cell.length_a   1.000
_cell.length_b   1.000
_cell.length_c   1.000
_cell.angle_alpha   90.00
_cell.angle_beta   90.00
_cell.angle_gamma   90.00
#
_symmetry.space_group_name_H-M   'P 1'
#
loop_
_entity.id
_entity.type
_entity.pdbx_description
1 polymer ?
#
loop_
_entity_poly.entity_id
_entity_poly.type
_entity_poly.pdbx_seq_one_letter_code
_entity_poly.pdbx_strand_id
1 'polypeptide(L)'
;IQRKFSSSPYEVYFPRNSTMEWQPHSPNCDVCLTSCRGIKRKKQLPNLQLAKRLKIIAERARKNRCGKNQGKLNNKNLMKKITNCKKIHLSTKLLAVDYPVDFIKAISCQICEHILSDPVETTCRHLFCRTCILKCLKVMGSYCPSCLYPCFPTDLVTPVRSFLNILDSLTLRCPVKECDKEIFLGKYGQHLSSHKEMEGKEIYTHINKGGRPRQHLLSLTRRAQKHRLRELKLQVKTFAEKEEGGDIKAVCMTLFLLALRAKNEHRQADELEAIMQGRGSGLHPAVCLAIRVNTFLSCSQYHKMYRTVKAVTGRQIFQPLHALRTAEKALLPGYHPFEWKPPLKNVSASTEVGIIDGLSGLPHSVDDYPIDTIAKRFRYDAALVSTLMDMEEDILEGMKAHDLDDYLNGPFTVVVKESCDGMGDVSEKHGCGPAVPEKAVRFSFTVMTITITHGNANVRIFEEVKPNSELCCKPLCLMLADESDHETLTAILSPLIAEREAMKNSVLLLEMGGILRTFKFIFRGTGYDEKLVREVEGLEASGSTYICTLCDATRL
;
A
#
# COMPACT_ATOMS: atom_id res chain seq x y z
N ILE A 1 -2.82 59.01 13.97
CA ILE A 1 -2.19 59.25 12.65
C ILE A 1 -1.43 57.98 12.27
N GLN A 2 -1.91 57.24 11.26
CA GLN A 2 -1.22 56.04 10.73
C GLN A 2 -0.47 56.42 9.44
N ARG A 3 0.66 55.78 9.15
CA ARG A 3 1.34 55.89 7.85
C ARG A 3 1.65 54.51 7.26
N LYS A 4 0.73 54.07 6.40
CA LYS A 4 0.91 53.23 5.21
C LYS A 4 1.75 51.95 5.35
N PHE A 5 1.06 50.82 5.40
CA PHE A 5 1.51 49.64 4.66
C PHE A 5 1.58 49.96 3.16
N SER A 6 2.47 49.29 2.44
CA SER A 6 2.50 49.25 0.98
C SER A 6 2.85 47.84 0.52
N SER A 7 1.83 47.08 0.16
CA SER A 7 1.95 45.71 -0.36
C SER A 7 1.84 45.72 -1.88
N SER A 8 2.95 45.55 -2.58
CA SER A 8 2.98 45.24 -4.02
C SER A 8 3.31 43.76 -4.22
N PRO A 9 2.49 43.00 -4.97
CA PRO A 9 2.86 41.64 -5.39
C PRO A 9 3.87 41.73 -6.53
N TYR A 10 5.14 41.38 -6.26
CA TYR A 10 6.10 41.11 -7.33
C TYR A 10 5.92 39.67 -7.80
N GLU A 11 5.54 39.49 -9.07
CA GLU A 11 5.38 38.18 -9.69
C GLU A 11 6.74 37.50 -9.87
N VAL A 12 6.91 36.32 -9.29
CA VAL A 12 8.12 35.50 -9.49
C VAL A 12 7.84 34.48 -10.59
N TYR A 13 8.24 34.84 -11.80
CA TYR A 13 8.16 34.00 -12.99
C TYR A 13 9.13 32.80 -12.87
N PHE A 14 8.64 31.57 -13.04
CA PHE A 14 9.44 30.35 -13.01
C PHE A 14 9.60 29.74 -14.41
N PRO A 15 10.74 29.90 -15.09
CA PRO A 15 11.03 29.18 -16.32
C PRO A 15 11.18 27.68 -16.05
N ARG A 16 10.35 26.84 -16.71
CA ARG A 16 10.69 25.42 -16.87
C ARG A 16 11.85 25.28 -17.86
N ASN A 17 12.63 24.21 -17.69
CA ASN A 17 13.70 23.75 -18.60
C ASN A 17 15.07 24.47 -18.49
N SER A 18 15.66 24.49 -17.30
CA SER A 18 17.13 24.47 -17.16
C SER A 18 17.55 23.64 -15.94
N THR A 19 18.68 22.93 -16.05
CA THR A 19 19.29 22.20 -14.92
C THR A 19 20.20 23.14 -14.13
N MET A 20 19.85 23.44 -12.88
CA MET A 20 20.71 24.22 -11.98
C MET A 20 22.02 23.49 -11.68
N GLU A 21 23.15 24.10 -12.04
CA GLU A 21 24.46 23.72 -11.50
C GLU A 21 24.58 24.19 -10.05
N TRP A 22 24.77 23.24 -9.13
CA TRP A 22 25.01 23.54 -7.72
C TRP A 22 26.48 23.91 -7.49
N GLN A 23 26.76 25.20 -7.31
CA GLN A 23 28.07 25.63 -6.82
C GLN A 23 28.22 25.34 -5.31
N PRO A 24 29.42 24.90 -4.86
CA PRO A 24 29.66 24.63 -3.45
C PRO A 24 29.68 25.91 -2.61
N HIS A 25 29.28 25.77 -1.34
CA HIS A 25 29.04 26.90 -0.44
C HIS A 25 30.34 27.68 -0.11
N SER A 26 30.22 29.01 -0.04
CA SER A 26 31.29 29.88 0.50
C SER A 26 31.64 29.49 1.95
N PRO A 27 32.92 29.51 2.35
CA PRO A 27 33.35 29.05 3.68
C PRO A 27 32.89 29.94 4.84
N ASN A 28 32.46 31.18 4.58
CA ASN A 28 32.07 32.15 5.60
C ASN A 28 30.54 32.17 5.76
N CYS A 29 29.99 31.16 6.44
CA CYS A 29 28.57 31.11 6.80
C CYS A 29 28.40 31.11 8.33
N ASP A 30 28.04 32.25 8.89
CA ASP A 30 27.95 32.46 10.34
C ASP A 30 26.85 31.64 11.03
N VAL A 31 25.92 31.07 10.26
CA VAL A 31 24.89 30.12 10.75
C VAL A 31 25.51 28.77 11.16
N CYS A 32 26.71 28.44 10.66
CA CYS A 32 27.28 27.08 10.77
C CYS A 32 28.38 26.91 11.83
N LEU A 33 28.71 27.94 12.62
CA LEU A 33 29.92 27.96 13.46
C LEU A 33 29.65 28.12 14.97
N THR A 34 29.77 27.02 15.73
CA THR A 34 30.16 27.10 17.15
C THR A 34 30.84 25.82 17.66
N SER A 35 31.95 25.98 18.40
CA SER A 35 32.64 24.96 19.25
C SER A 35 33.13 23.65 18.59
N CYS A 36 34.34 23.71 18.02
CA CYS A 36 35.17 22.61 17.52
C CYS A 36 35.67 21.60 18.59
N ARG A 37 36.02 20.37 18.16
CA ARG A 37 37.27 19.58 18.41
C ARG A 37 37.01 18.06 18.24
N GLY A 38 37.75 17.27 17.46
CA GLY A 38 38.80 17.54 16.46
C GLY A 38 39.60 16.26 16.10
N ILE A 39 40.40 16.31 15.01
CA ILE A 39 41.52 15.37 14.67
C ILE A 39 41.13 13.92 14.25
N LYS A 40 41.66 13.28 13.18
CA LYS A 40 42.38 13.67 11.94
C LYS A 40 42.17 12.54 10.90
N ARG A 41 42.08 12.84 9.59
CA ARG A 41 42.24 11.86 8.48
C ARG A 41 43.59 12.08 7.77
N LYS A 42 44.17 11.03 7.17
CA LYS A 42 45.21 11.14 6.11
C LYS A 42 44.57 10.97 4.72
N LYS A 43 45.24 11.49 3.68
CA LYS A 43 44.71 11.66 2.31
C LYS A 43 44.77 10.37 1.45
N GLN A 44 43.99 10.38 0.35
CA GLN A 44 44.10 9.46 -0.79
C GLN A 44 45.27 9.82 -1.73
N LEU A 45 45.55 8.92 -2.69
CA LEU A 45 46.10 9.23 -4.02
C LEU A 45 45.12 8.75 -5.12
N PRO A 46 45.25 9.21 -6.39
CA PRO A 46 44.20 9.10 -7.42
C PRO A 46 44.27 7.84 -8.33
N ASN A 47 43.22 7.66 -9.14
CA ASN A 47 43.03 6.56 -10.11
C ASN A 47 43.70 6.81 -11.48
N LEU A 48 43.95 5.73 -12.24
CA LEU A 48 43.46 5.61 -13.63
C LEU A 48 43.45 4.14 -14.13
N GLN A 49 42.34 3.71 -14.75
CA GLN A 49 42.16 2.74 -15.88
C GLN A 49 42.90 1.35 -15.84
N LEU A 50 42.37 0.18 -16.25
CA LEU A 50 41.21 -0.29 -17.08
C LEU A 50 41.01 -1.82 -16.74
N ALA A 51 40.07 -2.68 -17.19
CA ALA A 51 38.96 -2.65 -18.17
C ALA A 51 37.84 -3.71 -17.90
N LYS A 52 36.83 -3.69 -18.79
CA LYS A 52 35.93 -4.75 -19.37
C LYS A 52 36.30 -6.25 -19.09
N ARG A 53 35.38 -7.24 -19.04
CA ARG A 53 33.89 -7.32 -19.13
C ARG A 53 33.35 -8.71 -18.65
N LEU A 54 32.04 -8.79 -18.36
CA LEU A 54 31.03 -9.90 -18.34
C LEU A 54 31.43 -11.29 -18.97
N LYS A 55 30.87 -12.49 -18.63
CA LYS A 55 29.46 -12.91 -18.38
C LYS A 55 29.34 -14.43 -17.98
N ILE A 56 28.12 -14.95 -17.68
CA ILE A 56 27.62 -16.38 -17.68
C ILE A 56 28.06 -17.28 -16.49
N ILE A 57 27.21 -17.62 -15.51
CA ILE A 57 26.11 -18.62 -15.43
C ILE A 57 26.55 -20.12 -15.31
N ALA A 58 25.81 -20.83 -14.44
CA ALA A 58 25.62 -22.29 -14.30
C ALA A 58 26.59 -23.17 -13.46
N GLU A 59 25.91 -23.89 -12.58
CA GLU A 59 26.27 -24.99 -11.69
C GLU A 59 27.17 -26.11 -12.27
N ARG A 60 27.98 -26.72 -11.38
CA ARG A 60 28.04 -28.18 -11.29
C ARG A 60 28.52 -28.66 -9.92
N ALA A 61 27.78 -29.61 -9.34
CA ALA A 61 28.06 -30.14 -8.01
C ALA A 61 29.41 -30.88 -7.95
N ARG A 62 30.19 -30.66 -6.88
CA ARG A 62 31.34 -31.50 -6.52
C ARG A 62 31.02 -32.39 -5.33
N LYS A 63 30.79 -33.67 -5.61
CA LYS A 63 30.67 -34.74 -4.61
C LYS A 63 31.92 -34.78 -3.72
N ASN A 64 31.73 -35.16 -2.45
CA ASN A 64 32.81 -35.44 -1.52
C ASN A 64 33.80 -36.47 -2.10
N ARG A 65 35.10 -36.16 -2.05
CA ARG A 65 36.18 -37.16 -2.00
C ARG A 65 37.15 -36.77 -0.90
N CYS A 66 37.39 -37.68 0.04
CA CYS A 66 38.27 -37.45 1.18
C CYS A 66 39.74 -37.41 0.72
N GLY A 67 40.37 -36.24 0.78
CA GLY A 67 41.82 -36.07 0.59
C GLY A 67 42.57 -36.32 1.91
N LYS A 68 43.66 -37.09 1.87
CA LYS A 68 44.33 -37.60 3.07
C LYS A 68 44.99 -36.52 3.95
N ASN A 69 44.96 -36.78 5.26
CA ASN A 69 45.55 -35.99 6.34
C ASN A 69 47.01 -35.51 6.09
N GLN A 70 47.21 -34.20 5.96
CA GLN A 70 48.49 -33.55 6.34
C GLN A 70 48.33 -32.20 7.09
N GLY A 71 47.18 -31.53 7.04
CA GLY A 71 47.00 -30.19 7.63
C GLY A 71 46.79 -30.09 9.15
N LYS A 72 46.79 -31.19 9.91
CA LYS A 72 46.28 -31.21 11.30
C LYS A 72 47.18 -30.54 12.35
N LEU A 73 48.47 -30.32 12.05
CA LEU A 73 49.47 -29.89 13.04
C LEU A 73 49.46 -28.36 13.28
N ASN A 74 49.38 -27.55 12.22
CA ASN A 74 49.54 -26.09 12.33
C ASN A 74 48.37 -25.38 13.02
N ASN A 75 47.13 -25.85 12.84
CA ASN A 75 45.95 -25.20 13.45
C ASN A 75 45.99 -25.22 14.99
N LYS A 76 46.51 -26.29 15.63
CA LYS A 76 46.59 -26.36 17.10
C LYS A 76 47.44 -25.22 17.68
N ASN A 77 48.53 -24.85 17.00
CA ASN A 77 49.40 -23.76 17.47
C ASN A 77 48.79 -22.37 17.26
N LEU A 78 47.92 -22.20 16.25
CA LEU A 78 47.12 -20.99 16.07
C LEU A 78 46.04 -20.85 17.15
N MET A 79 45.30 -21.93 17.45
CA MET A 79 44.28 -21.99 18.51
C MET A 79 44.83 -21.59 19.90
N LYS A 80 46.03 -22.09 20.24
CA LYS A 80 46.72 -21.77 21.50
C LYS A 80 47.15 -20.29 21.59
N LYS A 81 47.53 -19.67 20.47
CA LYS A 81 47.82 -18.22 20.40
C LYS A 81 46.57 -17.36 20.58
N ILE A 82 45.45 -17.73 19.96
CA ILE A 82 44.17 -16.98 20.02
C ILE A 82 43.59 -16.92 21.44
N THR A 83 43.72 -18.00 22.21
CA THR A 83 43.01 -18.14 23.50
C THR A 83 43.80 -17.60 24.70
N ASN A 84 45.13 -17.70 24.68
CA ASN A 84 46.09 -17.27 25.71
C ASN A 84 45.72 -17.69 27.15
N CYS A 85 45.32 -18.94 27.34
CA CYS A 85 44.78 -19.45 28.60
C CYS A 85 45.80 -19.69 29.73
N LYS A 86 47.09 -19.40 29.53
CA LYS A 86 48.18 -19.61 30.52
C LYS A 86 48.01 -18.84 31.84
N LYS A 87 47.14 -17.83 31.88
CA LYS A 87 46.77 -17.09 33.10
C LYS A 87 45.29 -17.26 33.50
N ILE A 88 44.55 -18.18 32.86
CA ILE A 88 43.08 -18.25 32.91
C ILE A 88 42.55 -19.64 33.32
N HIS A 89 43.19 -20.72 32.87
CA HIS A 89 42.78 -22.10 33.18
C HIS A 89 43.94 -22.87 33.81
N LEU A 90 43.63 -23.77 34.75
CA LEU A 90 44.59 -24.57 35.50
C LEU A 90 45.22 -25.66 34.62
N SER A 91 46.55 -25.76 34.60
CA SER A 91 47.22 -26.80 33.81
C SER A 91 47.05 -28.18 34.45
N THR A 92 46.97 -29.22 33.64
CA THR A 92 46.89 -30.63 34.09
C THR A 92 48.07 -31.07 34.96
N LYS A 93 49.21 -30.36 34.92
CA LYS A 93 50.37 -30.56 35.80
C LYS A 93 50.13 -30.18 37.29
N LEU A 94 48.95 -29.67 37.63
CA LEU A 94 48.56 -29.35 39.01
C LEU A 94 47.76 -30.47 39.68
N LEU A 95 47.43 -31.56 38.96
CA LEU A 95 46.77 -32.72 39.55
C LEU A 95 47.69 -33.39 40.58
N ALA A 96 47.12 -33.76 41.74
CA ALA A 96 47.85 -34.39 42.83
C ALA A 96 48.14 -35.88 42.59
N VAL A 97 47.36 -36.50 41.70
CA VAL A 97 47.36 -37.94 41.38
C VAL A 97 47.71 -38.13 39.90
N ASP A 98 48.58 -39.10 39.60
CA ASP A 98 48.93 -39.49 38.24
C ASP A 98 47.81 -40.31 37.59
N TYR A 99 46.89 -39.61 36.92
CA TYR A 99 45.80 -40.24 36.18
C TYR A 99 46.27 -40.79 34.82
N PRO A 100 45.62 -41.85 34.28
CA PRO A 100 45.88 -42.35 32.93
C PRO A 100 45.79 -41.26 31.85
N VAL A 101 46.68 -41.33 30.86
CA VAL A 101 46.85 -40.30 29.82
C VAL A 101 45.54 -40.00 29.07
N ASP A 102 44.69 -41.00 28.85
CA ASP A 102 43.39 -40.82 28.18
C ASP A 102 42.30 -40.22 29.08
N PHE A 103 42.37 -40.44 30.40
CA PHE A 103 41.53 -39.72 31.36
C PHE A 103 41.92 -38.24 31.40
N ILE A 104 43.22 -37.93 31.44
CA ILE A 104 43.74 -36.55 31.37
C ILE A 104 43.26 -35.85 30.08
N LYS A 105 43.24 -36.54 28.93
CA LYS A 105 42.66 -36.00 27.68
C LYS A 105 41.17 -35.65 27.85
N ALA A 106 40.37 -36.54 28.46
CA ALA A 106 38.92 -36.35 28.62
C ALA A 106 38.55 -35.16 29.52
N ILE A 107 39.30 -34.91 30.60
CA ILE A 107 39.09 -33.75 31.50
C ILE A 107 39.72 -32.44 30.98
N SER A 108 40.41 -32.48 29.83
CA SER A 108 41.12 -31.34 29.24
C SER A 108 40.37 -30.69 28.07
N CYS A 109 40.44 -29.37 27.99
CA CYS A 109 39.88 -28.62 26.88
C CYS A 109 40.68 -28.85 25.59
N GLN A 110 40.01 -29.29 24.52
CA GLN A 110 40.65 -29.63 23.24
C GLN A 110 41.25 -28.42 22.47
N ILE A 111 41.09 -27.20 22.98
CA ILE A 111 41.67 -25.95 22.44
C ILE A 111 42.94 -25.55 23.21
N CYS A 112 42.92 -25.59 24.54
CA CYS A 112 43.98 -25.04 25.39
C CYS A 112 44.74 -26.08 26.23
N GLU A 113 44.33 -27.36 26.21
CA GLU A 113 44.99 -28.49 26.91
C GLU A 113 45.08 -28.32 28.45
N HIS A 114 44.31 -27.39 29.00
CA HIS A 114 44.16 -27.16 30.44
C HIS A 114 42.90 -27.87 30.95
N ILE A 115 42.78 -28.02 32.27
CA ILE A 115 41.60 -28.57 32.94
C ILE A 115 40.38 -27.72 32.58
N LEU A 116 39.28 -28.37 32.18
CA LEU A 116 38.05 -27.71 31.77
C LEU A 116 37.53 -26.74 32.85
N SER A 117 37.25 -25.49 32.46
CA SER A 117 36.60 -24.48 33.31
C SER A 117 35.40 -23.89 32.58
N ASP A 118 34.22 -23.90 33.23
CA ASP A 118 32.91 -23.74 32.57
C ASP A 118 32.80 -24.64 31.32
N PRO A 119 32.76 -25.98 31.51
CA PRO A 119 32.76 -26.93 30.41
C PRO A 119 31.47 -26.85 29.60
N VAL A 120 31.61 -26.82 28.28
CA VAL A 120 30.51 -26.96 27.32
C VAL A 120 30.78 -28.10 26.35
N GLU A 121 29.74 -28.86 26.08
CA GLU A 121 29.66 -29.88 25.05
C GLU A 121 29.06 -29.29 23.77
N THR A 122 29.62 -29.68 22.63
CA THR A 122 29.10 -29.33 21.31
C THR A 122 28.18 -30.44 20.79
N THR A 123 27.32 -30.15 19.80
CA THR A 123 26.47 -31.15 19.12
C THR A 123 27.22 -32.40 18.62
N CYS A 124 28.50 -32.25 18.32
CA CYS A 124 29.42 -33.32 17.93
C CYS A 124 30.21 -33.95 19.10
N ARG A 125 29.71 -33.81 20.34
CA ARG A 125 30.24 -34.36 21.61
C ARG A 125 31.69 -34.00 21.97
N HIS A 126 32.22 -32.91 21.41
CA HIS A 126 33.54 -32.40 21.80
C HIS A 126 33.42 -31.39 22.96
N LEU A 127 34.29 -31.54 23.97
CA LEU A 127 34.31 -30.75 25.20
C LEU A 127 35.33 -29.59 25.14
N PHE A 128 34.89 -28.41 25.58
CA PHE A 128 35.70 -27.19 25.62
C PHE A 128 35.38 -26.33 26.84
N CYS A 129 36.30 -25.47 27.29
CA CYS A 129 35.94 -24.33 28.14
C CYS A 129 35.07 -23.36 27.32
N ARG A 130 33.97 -22.86 27.89
CA ARG A 130 33.05 -21.92 27.21
C ARG A 130 33.77 -20.69 26.66
N THR A 131 34.70 -20.14 27.43
CA THR A 131 35.55 -19.00 27.03
C THR A 131 36.49 -19.31 25.86
N CYS A 132 36.95 -20.57 25.73
CA CYS A 132 37.82 -20.99 24.64
C CYS A 132 37.03 -21.12 23.34
N ILE A 133 35.92 -21.87 23.34
CA ILE A 133 35.13 -22.07 22.11
C ILE A 133 34.50 -20.76 21.62
N LEU A 134 33.99 -19.89 22.51
CA LEU A 134 33.45 -18.58 22.10
C LEU A 134 34.52 -17.62 21.54
N LYS A 135 35.80 -17.78 21.89
CA LYS A 135 36.91 -17.09 21.21
C LYS A 135 37.18 -17.70 19.83
N CYS A 136 37.24 -19.02 19.72
CA CYS A 136 37.50 -19.70 18.44
C CYS A 136 36.40 -19.46 17.41
N LEU A 137 35.10 -19.58 17.78
CA LEU A 137 33.97 -19.35 16.87
C LEU A 137 33.96 -17.92 16.29
N LYS A 138 34.44 -16.92 17.05
CA LYS A 138 34.58 -15.52 16.58
C LYS A 138 35.70 -15.31 15.55
N VAL A 139 36.70 -16.20 15.50
CA VAL A 139 37.89 -16.06 14.65
C VAL A 139 37.85 -17.02 13.45
N MET A 140 37.23 -18.20 13.60
CA MET A 140 37.20 -19.25 12.58
C MET A 140 35.79 -19.58 12.06
N GLY A 141 34.76 -18.86 12.51
CA GLY A 141 33.37 -19.08 12.12
C GLY A 141 32.70 -20.25 12.86
N SER A 142 31.47 -20.58 12.45
CA SER A 142 30.57 -21.52 13.12
C SER A 142 30.92 -23.00 12.92
N TYR A 143 32.16 -23.39 13.22
CA TYR A 143 32.67 -24.76 13.05
C TYR A 143 33.39 -25.26 14.31
N CYS A 144 33.20 -26.53 14.65
CA CYS A 144 33.86 -27.16 15.80
C CYS A 144 35.39 -27.24 15.59
N PRO A 145 36.22 -26.69 16.51
CA PRO A 145 37.68 -26.71 16.41
C PRO A 145 38.34 -28.09 16.23
N SER A 146 37.68 -29.17 16.66
CA SER A 146 38.25 -30.53 16.67
C SER A 146 37.89 -31.37 15.43
N CYS A 147 36.71 -31.15 14.84
CA CYS A 147 36.17 -31.99 13.75
C CYS A 147 35.57 -31.22 12.58
N LEU A 148 35.55 -29.88 12.62
CA LEU A 148 34.97 -28.99 11.60
C LEU A 148 33.45 -29.17 11.34
N TYR A 149 32.74 -29.89 12.21
CA TYR A 149 31.28 -29.98 12.16
C TYR A 149 30.62 -28.61 12.45
N PRO A 150 29.54 -28.21 11.76
CA PRO A 150 28.85 -26.95 12.03
C PRO A 150 28.39 -26.81 13.49
N CYS A 151 28.69 -25.67 14.11
CA CYS A 151 28.40 -25.42 15.52
C CYS A 151 28.19 -23.91 15.74
N PHE A 152 26.98 -23.51 16.12
CA PHE A 152 26.66 -22.13 16.46
C PHE A 152 26.79 -21.90 17.99
N PRO A 153 26.96 -20.65 18.45
CA PRO A 153 27.03 -20.34 19.89
C PRO A 153 25.77 -20.70 20.70
N THR A 154 24.64 -20.95 20.02
CA THR A 154 23.37 -21.44 20.56
C THR A 154 23.39 -22.92 20.93
N ASP A 155 24.29 -23.70 20.33
CA ASP A 155 24.22 -25.17 20.33
C ASP A 155 25.17 -25.78 21.38
N LEU A 156 25.69 -24.94 22.27
CA LEU A 156 26.60 -25.29 23.36
C LEU A 156 25.80 -25.69 24.59
N VAL A 157 25.85 -26.98 24.93
CA VAL A 157 25.11 -27.57 26.06
C VAL A 157 26.07 -27.78 27.24
N THR A 158 25.59 -27.68 28.47
CA THR A 158 26.37 -28.07 29.66
C THR A 158 26.44 -29.61 29.75
N PRO A 159 27.62 -30.23 29.95
CA PRO A 159 27.75 -31.68 30.06
C PRO A 159 26.91 -32.31 31.18
N VAL A 160 26.73 -33.63 31.11
CA VAL A 160 26.00 -34.41 32.11
C VAL A 160 26.55 -34.20 33.53
N ARG A 161 25.64 -34.09 34.51
CA ARG A 161 25.98 -33.72 35.89
C ARG A 161 26.96 -34.68 36.57
N SER A 162 26.96 -35.96 36.20
CA SER A 162 27.95 -36.94 36.66
C SER A 162 29.38 -36.59 36.24
N PHE A 163 29.59 -36.09 35.02
CA PHE A 163 30.90 -35.63 34.55
C PHE A 163 31.36 -34.36 35.28
N LEU A 164 30.43 -33.45 35.60
CA LEU A 164 30.73 -32.26 36.42
C LEU A 164 31.17 -32.65 37.83
N ASN A 165 30.44 -33.56 38.49
CA ASN A 165 30.82 -34.08 39.81
C ASN A 165 32.22 -34.75 39.78
N ILE A 166 32.56 -35.48 38.71
CA ILE A 166 33.88 -36.09 38.54
C ILE A 166 34.97 -35.01 38.41
N LEU A 167 34.75 -33.96 37.59
CA LEU A 167 35.68 -32.83 37.49
C LEU A 167 35.88 -32.14 38.84
N ASP A 168 34.81 -31.82 39.57
CA ASP A 168 34.89 -31.14 40.87
C ASP A 168 35.63 -31.98 41.93
N SER A 169 35.63 -33.32 41.79
CA SER A 169 36.33 -34.27 42.66
C SER A 169 37.82 -34.47 42.36
N LEU A 170 38.37 -33.84 41.32
CA LEU A 170 39.80 -33.91 41.02
C LEU A 170 40.63 -33.19 42.09
N THR A 171 41.64 -33.86 42.66
CA THR A 171 42.56 -33.26 43.63
C THR A 171 43.68 -32.49 42.92
N LEU A 172 43.93 -31.27 43.40
CA LEU A 172 44.97 -30.37 42.91
C LEU A 172 45.97 -30.04 44.02
N ARG A 173 47.26 -29.96 43.69
CA ARG A 173 48.27 -29.31 44.53
C ARG A 173 48.27 -27.81 44.28
N CYS A 174 48.34 -27.01 45.34
CA CYS A 174 48.39 -25.56 45.22
C CYS A 174 49.75 -25.11 44.64
N PRO A 175 49.80 -24.22 43.63
CA PRO A 175 51.06 -23.73 43.04
C PRO A 175 51.68 -22.54 43.81
N VAL A 176 51.16 -22.21 44.99
CA VAL A 176 51.67 -21.14 45.85
C VAL A 176 52.78 -21.71 46.73
N LYS A 177 53.91 -21.00 46.85
CA LYS A 177 54.99 -21.41 47.76
C LYS A 177 54.47 -21.41 49.20
N GLU A 178 54.97 -22.33 50.03
CA GLU A 178 54.50 -22.55 51.41
C GLU A 178 53.05 -23.10 51.52
N CYS A 179 52.49 -23.72 50.46
CA CYS A 179 51.16 -24.33 50.53
C CYS A 179 51.03 -25.73 49.88
N ASP A 180 51.59 -26.75 50.53
CA ASP A 180 51.53 -28.15 50.07
C ASP A 180 50.17 -28.85 50.32
N LYS A 181 49.06 -28.14 50.19
CA LYS A 181 47.70 -28.68 50.43
C LYS A 181 47.09 -29.26 49.15
N GLU A 182 46.60 -30.49 49.24
CA GLU A 182 45.83 -31.15 48.18
C GLU A 182 44.34 -30.87 48.31
N ILE A 183 43.71 -30.33 47.26
CA ILE A 183 42.39 -29.70 47.33
C ILE A 183 41.55 -30.03 46.09
N PHE A 184 40.28 -30.39 46.32
CA PHE A 184 39.30 -30.66 45.27
C PHE A 184 39.04 -29.44 44.38
N LEU A 185 38.99 -29.64 43.05
CA LEU A 185 38.78 -28.59 42.04
C LEU A 185 37.58 -27.69 42.37
N GLY A 186 36.45 -28.28 42.79
CA GLY A 186 35.24 -27.53 43.14
C GLY A 186 35.40 -26.60 44.37
N LYS A 187 36.41 -26.83 45.22
CA LYS A 187 36.76 -26.00 46.39
C LYS A 187 38.01 -25.13 46.16
N TYR A 188 38.75 -25.34 45.08
CA TYR A 188 40.01 -24.65 44.78
C TYR A 188 39.85 -23.12 44.73
N GLY A 189 38.73 -22.61 44.21
CA GLY A 189 38.43 -21.18 44.19
C GLY A 189 38.32 -20.55 45.59
N GLN A 190 37.70 -21.26 46.54
CA GLN A 190 37.58 -20.81 47.94
C GLN A 190 38.94 -20.82 48.65
N HIS A 191 39.80 -21.80 48.32
CA HIS A 191 41.16 -21.84 48.83
C HIS A 191 42.03 -20.70 48.29
N LEU A 192 41.90 -20.34 47.01
CA LEU A 192 42.68 -19.23 46.45
C LEU A 192 42.39 -17.90 47.16
N SER A 193 41.14 -17.69 47.62
CA SER A 193 40.76 -16.54 48.44
C SER A 193 41.41 -16.51 49.84
N SER A 194 42.06 -17.58 50.29
CA SER A 194 42.88 -17.58 51.52
C SER A 194 44.33 -17.14 51.29
N HIS A 195 44.76 -16.99 50.03
CA HIS A 195 46.11 -16.56 49.65
C HIS A 195 46.14 -15.08 49.23
N LYS A 196 46.66 -14.22 50.11
CA LYS A 196 46.73 -12.77 49.89
C LYS A 196 47.57 -12.34 48.66
N GLU A 197 48.46 -13.19 48.15
CA GLU A 197 49.32 -12.88 47.00
C GLU A 197 48.61 -12.97 45.62
N MET A 198 47.34 -13.36 45.56
CA MET A 198 46.61 -13.61 44.29
C MET A 198 45.42 -12.69 44.01
N GLU A 199 45.19 -11.63 44.81
CA GLU A 199 44.02 -10.73 44.70
C GLU A 199 43.88 -10.02 43.32
N GLY A 200 44.91 -10.03 42.48
CA GLY A 200 44.92 -9.40 41.15
C GLY A 200 44.60 -10.29 39.94
N LYS A 201 44.05 -11.51 40.10
CA LYS A 201 43.71 -12.41 38.97
C LYS A 201 42.24 -12.83 38.97
N GLU A 202 41.41 -12.13 38.20
CA GLU A 202 39.98 -12.43 38.02
C GLU A 202 39.76 -13.84 37.42
N ILE A 203 39.35 -14.80 38.25
CA ILE A 203 38.78 -16.08 37.79
C ILE A 203 37.32 -15.84 37.42
N TYR A 204 37.05 -15.65 36.13
CA TYR A 204 35.70 -15.45 35.59
C TYR A 204 34.83 -16.71 35.71
N THR A 205 34.18 -16.88 36.86
CA THR A 205 32.99 -17.74 36.97
C THR A 205 31.79 -17.02 36.33
N HIS A 206 30.94 -17.75 35.60
CA HIS A 206 29.79 -17.16 34.90
C HIS A 206 28.64 -16.90 35.89
N ILE A 207 28.70 -15.76 36.59
CA ILE A 207 27.60 -15.29 37.45
C ILE A 207 26.37 -14.96 36.58
N ASN A 208 25.25 -15.62 36.85
CA ASN A 208 23.98 -15.29 36.21
C ASN A 208 23.50 -13.91 36.70
N LYS A 209 23.45 -12.93 35.78
CA LYS A 209 23.02 -11.55 36.08
C LYS A 209 21.50 -11.40 36.27
N GLY A 210 20.74 -12.49 36.20
CA GLY A 210 19.28 -12.50 36.35
C GLY A 210 18.58 -11.81 35.18
N GLY A 211 17.40 -11.26 35.47
CA GLY A 211 16.53 -10.59 34.49
C GLY A 211 15.21 -11.34 34.27
N ARG A 212 14.17 -10.61 33.83
CA ARG A 212 12.82 -11.15 33.62
C ARG A 212 12.83 -12.21 32.50
N PRO A 213 12.24 -13.40 32.69
CA PRO A 213 12.11 -14.41 31.64
C PRO A 213 11.49 -13.86 30.35
N ARG A 214 12.05 -14.24 29.20
CA ARG A 214 11.59 -13.78 27.88
C ARG A 214 10.27 -14.45 27.51
N GLN A 215 9.18 -13.70 27.63
CA GLN A 215 7.85 -14.13 27.14
C GLN A 215 7.84 -14.36 25.62
N HIS A 216 6.92 -15.23 25.19
CA HIS A 216 6.65 -15.54 23.78
C HIS A 216 6.13 -14.30 23.03
N LEU A 217 6.40 -14.20 21.71
CA LEU A 217 6.13 -12.97 20.96
C LEU A 217 4.62 -12.66 20.84
N LEU A 218 3.78 -13.69 20.76
CA LEU A 218 2.33 -13.53 20.58
C LEU A 218 1.60 -13.08 21.88
N SER A 219 2.17 -13.32 23.06
CA SER A 219 1.58 -12.89 24.35
C SER A 219 2.04 -11.50 24.81
N LEU A 220 2.70 -10.74 23.94
CA LEU A 220 3.22 -9.40 24.23
C LEU A 220 2.32 -8.30 23.65
N THR A 221 2.22 -7.18 24.37
CA THR A 221 1.55 -5.98 23.86
C THR A 221 2.28 -5.38 22.65
N ARG A 222 1.57 -4.65 21.78
CA ARG A 222 2.14 -4.03 20.56
C ARG A 222 3.42 -3.20 20.83
N ARG A 223 3.52 -2.53 21.99
CA ARG A 223 4.73 -1.78 22.40
C ARG A 223 5.91 -2.70 22.71
N ALA A 224 5.68 -3.80 23.41
CA ALA A 224 6.70 -4.80 23.70
C ALA A 224 7.13 -5.59 22.45
N GLN A 225 6.20 -5.91 21.55
CA GLN A 225 6.49 -6.49 20.23
C GLN A 225 7.36 -5.54 19.38
N LYS A 226 6.96 -4.26 19.26
CA LYS A 226 7.73 -3.21 18.55
C LYS A 226 9.16 -3.07 19.11
N HIS A 227 9.34 -3.24 20.42
CA HIS A 227 10.67 -3.24 21.04
C HIS A 227 11.45 -4.53 20.72
N ARG A 228 10.85 -5.71 20.90
CA ARG A 228 11.48 -7.02 20.63
C ARG A 228 11.87 -7.22 19.17
N LEU A 229 11.17 -6.60 18.23
CA LEU A 229 11.40 -6.69 16.79
C LEU A 229 12.14 -5.45 16.21
N ARG A 230 12.67 -4.54 17.04
CA ARG A 230 13.26 -3.27 16.58
C ARG A 230 14.37 -3.48 15.55
N GLU A 231 15.27 -4.43 15.80
CA GLU A 231 16.44 -4.72 14.97
C GLU A 231 16.02 -5.37 13.64
N LEU A 232 15.17 -6.40 13.68
CA LEU A 232 14.61 -7.05 12.49
C LEU A 232 13.79 -6.06 11.64
N LYS A 233 13.00 -5.18 12.25
CA LYS A 233 12.27 -4.14 11.51
C LYS A 233 13.22 -3.16 10.81
N LEU A 234 14.36 -2.83 11.41
CA LEU A 234 15.37 -2.00 10.76
C LEU A 234 15.99 -2.74 9.56
N GLN A 235 16.35 -4.02 9.74
CA GLN A 235 16.89 -4.86 8.66
C GLN A 235 15.92 -4.96 7.47
N VAL A 236 14.65 -5.34 7.71
CA VAL A 236 13.61 -5.43 6.67
C VAL A 236 13.37 -4.08 5.99
N LYS A 237 13.39 -2.97 6.74
CA LYS A 237 13.31 -1.63 6.15
C LYS A 237 14.52 -1.36 5.23
N THR A 238 15.75 -1.61 5.68
CA THR A 238 16.96 -1.41 4.87
C THR A 238 17.13 -2.40 3.71
N PHE A 239 16.29 -3.44 3.63
CA PHE A 239 16.16 -4.33 2.48
C PHE A 239 15.15 -3.75 1.47
N ALA A 240 13.94 -3.42 1.95
CA ALA A 240 12.90 -2.81 1.11
C ALA A 240 13.38 -1.50 0.44
N GLU A 241 14.14 -0.67 1.15
CA GLU A 241 14.76 0.57 0.61
C GLU A 241 15.84 0.33 -0.47
N LYS A 242 16.30 -0.91 -0.69
CA LYS A 242 17.35 -1.23 -1.68
C LYS A 242 16.84 -1.97 -2.91
N GLU A 243 15.87 -2.88 -2.73
CA GLU A 243 15.39 -3.76 -3.80
C GLU A 243 13.95 -3.45 -4.23
N GLU A 244 13.11 -2.96 -3.32
CA GLU A 244 11.64 -2.90 -3.48
C GLU A 244 11.08 -1.47 -3.34
N GLY A 245 11.89 -0.45 -3.67
CA GLY A 245 11.50 0.97 -3.65
C GLY A 245 11.08 1.54 -2.28
N GLY A 246 11.19 0.74 -1.20
CA GLY A 246 10.71 1.07 0.13
C GLY A 246 9.37 0.45 0.55
N ASP A 247 8.71 -0.40 -0.25
CA ASP A 247 7.44 -1.03 0.18
C ASP A 247 7.62 -2.14 1.22
N ILE A 248 7.68 -1.71 2.48
CA ILE A 248 7.71 -2.58 3.65
C ILE A 248 6.42 -3.44 3.75
N LYS A 249 5.27 -3.00 3.21
CA LYS A 249 4.01 -3.75 3.27
C LYS A 249 4.07 -4.98 2.39
N ALA A 250 4.35 -4.84 1.09
CA ALA A 250 4.52 -5.98 0.18
C ALA A 250 5.55 -6.97 0.72
N VAL A 251 6.76 -6.49 1.06
CA VAL A 251 7.84 -7.34 1.61
C VAL A 251 7.41 -8.11 2.85
N CYS A 252 6.73 -7.47 3.82
CA CYS A 252 6.30 -8.17 5.04
C CYS A 252 5.19 -9.20 4.77
N MET A 253 4.28 -8.95 3.83
CA MET A 253 3.22 -9.89 3.49
C MET A 253 3.79 -11.10 2.71
N THR A 254 4.64 -10.87 1.71
CA THR A 254 5.32 -11.92 0.94
C THR A 254 6.20 -12.80 1.83
N LEU A 255 6.98 -12.22 2.76
CA LEU A 255 7.75 -12.99 3.74
C LEU A 255 6.87 -13.89 4.62
N PHE A 256 5.66 -13.43 5.00
CA PHE A 256 4.74 -14.23 5.80
C PHE A 256 4.04 -15.32 4.97
N LEU A 257 3.68 -15.06 3.71
CA LEU A 257 3.19 -16.07 2.77
C LEU A 257 4.20 -17.20 2.55
N LEU A 258 5.47 -16.84 2.29
CA LEU A 258 6.54 -17.82 2.13
C LEU A 258 6.77 -18.63 3.41
N ALA A 259 6.64 -18.02 4.59
CA ALA A 259 6.74 -18.72 5.88
C ALA A 259 5.54 -19.66 6.14
N LEU A 260 4.33 -19.34 5.70
CA LEU A 260 3.16 -20.23 5.78
C LEU A 260 3.30 -21.40 4.79
N ARG A 261 3.70 -21.13 3.54
CA ARG A 261 3.96 -22.17 2.53
C ARG A 261 5.11 -23.10 2.93
N ALA A 262 6.19 -22.59 3.52
CA ALA A 262 7.30 -23.41 4.04
C ALA A 262 6.93 -24.28 5.26
N LYS A 263 5.76 -24.06 5.86
CA LYS A 263 5.16 -24.94 6.89
C LYS A 263 4.04 -25.83 6.37
N ASN A 264 3.73 -25.77 5.07
CA ASN A 264 2.57 -26.40 4.43
C ASN A 264 1.20 -25.89 4.94
N GLU A 265 1.13 -24.68 5.52
CA GLU A 265 -0.12 -24.05 5.99
C GLU A 265 -0.91 -23.39 4.83
N HIS A 266 -1.05 -24.09 3.69
CA HIS A 266 -1.56 -23.56 2.41
C HIS A 266 -2.85 -22.76 2.55
N ARG A 267 -3.88 -23.34 3.20
CA ARG A 267 -5.19 -22.69 3.44
C ARG A 267 -5.09 -21.31 4.09
N GLN A 268 -4.09 -21.06 4.94
CA GLN A 268 -3.85 -19.74 5.56
C GLN A 268 -3.08 -18.78 4.63
N ALA A 269 -2.21 -19.31 3.77
CA ALA A 269 -1.55 -18.51 2.73
C ALA A 269 -2.58 -18.04 1.69
N ASP A 270 -3.52 -18.90 1.30
CA ASP A 270 -4.57 -18.59 0.33
C ASP A 270 -5.58 -17.57 0.91
N GLU A 271 -5.96 -17.70 2.18
CA GLU A 271 -6.72 -16.67 2.92
C GLU A 271 -5.99 -15.31 2.96
N LEU A 272 -4.66 -15.33 3.13
CA LEU A 272 -3.84 -14.11 3.16
C LEU A 272 -3.68 -13.47 1.77
N GLU A 273 -3.54 -14.26 0.71
CA GLU A 273 -3.53 -13.76 -0.68
C GLU A 273 -4.87 -13.18 -1.10
N ALA A 274 -5.99 -13.78 -0.68
CA ALA A 274 -7.31 -13.19 -0.86
C ALA A 274 -7.40 -11.81 -0.16
N ILE A 275 -6.90 -11.68 1.08
CA ILE A 275 -6.83 -10.39 1.78
C ILE A 275 -5.91 -9.38 1.06
N MET A 276 -4.78 -9.82 0.50
CA MET A 276 -3.87 -8.97 -0.28
C MET A 276 -4.51 -8.45 -1.57
N GLN A 277 -5.30 -9.28 -2.24
CA GLN A 277 -6.07 -8.94 -3.45
C GLN A 277 -7.36 -8.16 -3.16
N GLY A 278 -7.64 -7.79 -1.90
CA GLY A 278 -8.89 -7.12 -1.50
C GLY A 278 -10.12 -8.05 -1.46
N ARG A 279 -9.96 -9.33 -1.77
CA ARG A 279 -10.98 -10.41 -1.74
C ARG A 279 -11.16 -11.02 -0.35
N GLY A 280 -10.81 -10.29 0.71
CA GLY A 280 -10.94 -10.74 2.10
C GLY A 280 -12.38 -10.66 2.62
N SER A 281 -12.61 -11.05 3.88
CA SER A 281 -13.95 -11.00 4.51
C SER A 281 -14.57 -9.60 4.72
N GLY A 282 -13.90 -8.54 4.26
CA GLY A 282 -14.42 -7.18 4.22
C GLY A 282 -14.67 -6.77 2.77
N LEU A 283 -15.91 -6.45 2.42
CA LEU A 283 -16.34 -6.10 1.07
C LEU A 283 -15.67 -4.80 0.60
N HIS A 284 -15.44 -4.67 -0.71
CA HIS A 284 -14.93 -3.42 -1.28
C HIS A 284 -15.95 -2.26 -1.10
N PRO A 285 -15.52 -0.99 -0.92
CA PRO A 285 -16.44 0.13 -0.75
C PRO A 285 -17.44 0.29 -1.91
N ALA A 286 -17.04 0.03 -3.15
CA ALA A 286 -17.92 0.05 -4.32
C ALA A 286 -19.03 -1.02 -4.23
N VAL A 287 -18.69 -2.25 -3.81
CA VAL A 287 -19.69 -3.32 -3.59
C VAL A 287 -20.66 -2.94 -2.47
N CYS A 288 -20.17 -2.29 -1.41
CA CYS A 288 -21.03 -1.78 -0.34
C CYS A 288 -21.96 -0.65 -0.82
N LEU A 289 -21.48 0.20 -1.75
CA LEU A 289 -22.28 1.27 -2.35
C LEU A 289 -23.37 0.69 -3.27
N ALA A 290 -23.02 -0.24 -4.16
CA ALA A 290 -23.96 -0.93 -5.03
C ALA A 290 -25.05 -1.68 -4.24
N ILE A 291 -24.67 -2.43 -3.20
CA ILE A 291 -25.64 -3.06 -2.28
C ILE A 291 -26.57 -2.01 -1.67
N ARG A 292 -26.03 -0.90 -1.15
CA ARG A 292 -26.84 0.17 -0.53
C ARG A 292 -27.84 0.77 -1.52
N VAL A 293 -27.39 1.16 -2.71
CA VAL A 293 -28.22 1.86 -3.71
C VAL A 293 -29.28 0.91 -4.27
N ASN A 294 -28.89 -0.28 -4.72
CA ASN A 294 -29.79 -1.22 -5.42
C ASN A 294 -30.79 -1.91 -4.46
N THR A 295 -30.61 -1.78 -3.14
CA THR A 295 -31.60 -2.19 -2.13
C THR A 295 -32.33 -1.01 -1.47
N PHE A 296 -32.20 0.20 -2.04
CA PHE A 296 -32.84 1.44 -1.59
C PHE A 296 -32.56 1.82 -0.12
N LEU A 297 -31.42 1.36 0.44
CA LEU A 297 -31.06 1.59 1.84
C LEU A 297 -30.62 3.04 2.07
N SER A 298 -31.36 3.74 2.92
CA SER A 298 -30.99 5.08 3.37
C SER A 298 -29.65 5.07 4.14
N CYS A 299 -28.95 6.19 4.16
CA CYS A 299 -27.68 6.32 4.88
C CYS A 299 -27.80 5.93 6.38
N SER A 300 -28.93 6.21 7.02
CA SER A 300 -29.18 5.87 8.43
C SER A 300 -29.50 4.37 8.62
N GLN A 301 -30.30 3.77 7.73
CA GLN A 301 -30.56 2.33 7.72
C GLN A 301 -29.27 1.53 7.50
N TYR A 302 -28.50 1.88 6.47
CA TYR A 302 -27.20 1.26 6.18
C TYR A 302 -26.24 1.42 7.35
N HIS A 303 -26.15 2.61 7.98
CA HIS A 303 -25.29 2.81 9.14
C HIS A 303 -25.70 1.95 10.35
N LYS A 304 -27.01 1.81 10.60
CA LYS A 304 -27.55 0.91 11.63
C LYS A 304 -27.17 -0.54 11.36
N MET A 305 -27.36 -1.02 10.13
CA MET A 305 -26.94 -2.36 9.68
C MET A 305 -25.44 -2.60 9.89
N TYR A 306 -24.59 -1.71 9.35
CA TYR A 306 -23.12 -1.75 9.51
C TYR A 306 -22.70 -1.83 10.99
N ARG A 307 -23.30 -0.99 11.85
CA ARG A 307 -22.99 -0.95 13.28
C ARG A 307 -23.38 -2.26 13.98
N THR A 308 -24.56 -2.81 13.71
CA THR A 308 -25.01 -4.08 14.29
C THR A 308 -24.13 -5.25 13.84
N VAL A 309 -23.91 -5.41 12.54
CA VAL A 309 -23.09 -6.52 11.99
C VAL A 309 -21.66 -6.48 12.53
N LYS A 310 -21.06 -5.29 12.61
CA LYS A 310 -19.70 -5.11 13.16
C LYS A 310 -19.63 -5.35 14.67
N ALA A 311 -20.68 -5.05 15.42
CA ALA A 311 -20.76 -5.34 16.86
C ALA A 311 -20.91 -6.84 17.15
N VAL A 312 -21.78 -7.54 16.40
CA VAL A 312 -22.06 -8.98 16.60
C VAL A 312 -20.90 -9.85 16.12
N THR A 313 -20.32 -9.57 14.95
CA THR A 313 -19.26 -10.42 14.36
C THR A 313 -17.85 -10.08 14.85
N GLY A 314 -17.65 -8.89 15.45
CA GLY A 314 -16.33 -8.33 15.74
C GLY A 314 -15.50 -7.99 14.49
N ARG A 315 -16.03 -8.16 13.27
CA ARG A 315 -15.35 -7.98 11.99
C ARG A 315 -15.97 -6.84 11.18
N GLN A 316 -15.16 -6.16 10.38
CA GLN A 316 -15.65 -5.13 9.45
C GLN A 316 -15.94 -5.77 8.09
N ILE A 317 -17.16 -6.31 7.94
CA ILE A 317 -17.64 -6.89 6.68
C ILE A 317 -18.08 -5.76 5.72
N PHE A 318 -19.04 -4.93 6.16
CA PHE A 318 -19.47 -3.73 5.46
C PHE A 318 -18.54 -2.53 5.75
N GLN A 319 -18.45 -1.60 4.81
CA GLN A 319 -17.60 -0.40 4.93
C GLN A 319 -18.35 0.81 5.50
N PRO A 320 -17.68 1.72 6.25
CA PRO A 320 -18.32 2.89 6.83
C PRO A 320 -18.70 3.94 5.77
N LEU A 321 -19.73 4.75 6.04
CA LEU A 321 -20.29 5.73 5.09
C LEU A 321 -19.26 6.69 4.47
N HIS A 322 -18.18 7.05 5.16
CA HIS A 322 -17.14 7.91 4.58
C HIS A 322 -16.40 7.23 3.42
N ALA A 323 -16.16 5.92 3.50
CA ALA A 323 -15.52 5.16 2.42
C ALA A 323 -16.46 5.00 1.22
N LEU A 324 -17.77 4.84 1.47
CA LEU A 324 -18.78 4.84 0.41
C LEU A 324 -18.81 6.19 -0.32
N ARG A 325 -18.85 7.32 0.41
CA ARG A 325 -18.78 8.67 -0.17
C ARG A 325 -17.48 8.95 -0.96
N THR A 326 -16.37 8.32 -0.59
CA THR A 326 -15.12 8.42 -1.38
C THR A 326 -15.21 7.62 -2.67
N ALA A 327 -15.83 6.43 -2.66
CA ALA A 327 -16.05 5.63 -3.88
C ALA A 327 -17.10 6.26 -4.81
N GLU A 328 -18.17 6.81 -4.24
CA GLU A 328 -19.27 7.52 -4.92
C GLU A 328 -18.76 8.65 -5.83
N LYS A 329 -17.67 9.33 -5.45
CA LYS A 329 -17.03 10.38 -6.27
C LYS A 329 -16.54 9.91 -7.64
N ALA A 330 -16.16 8.64 -7.80
CA ALA A 330 -15.65 8.12 -9.07
C ALA A 330 -16.77 7.86 -10.11
N LEU A 331 -18.02 7.82 -9.66
CA LEU A 331 -19.22 7.54 -10.46
C LEU A 331 -20.05 8.81 -10.74
N LEU A 332 -19.60 9.98 -10.26
CA LEU A 332 -20.30 11.25 -10.42
C LEU A 332 -19.65 12.11 -11.52
N PRO A 333 -20.45 12.89 -12.27
CA PRO A 333 -19.93 13.88 -13.20
C PRO A 333 -18.93 14.83 -12.53
N GLY A 334 -17.86 15.16 -13.27
CA GLY A 334 -16.74 15.97 -12.78
C GLY A 334 -15.52 15.19 -12.28
N TYR A 335 -15.51 13.86 -12.36
CA TYR A 335 -14.35 13.04 -11.93
C TYR A 335 -13.31 12.77 -13.03
N HIS A 336 -13.77 12.49 -14.26
CA HIS A 336 -12.90 12.04 -15.35
C HIS A 336 -12.42 13.21 -16.23
N PRO A 337 -11.17 13.20 -16.73
CA PRO A 337 -10.69 14.18 -17.70
C PRO A 337 -11.20 13.85 -19.11
N PHE A 338 -11.49 14.89 -19.90
CA PHE A 338 -11.92 14.78 -21.29
C PHE A 338 -11.61 16.06 -22.08
N GLU A 339 -11.65 15.99 -23.41
CA GLU A 339 -11.41 17.13 -24.31
C GLU A 339 -12.41 17.11 -25.48
N TRP A 340 -12.84 18.27 -25.98
CA TRP A 340 -13.67 18.39 -27.18
C TRP A 340 -12.88 19.00 -28.33
N LYS A 341 -12.95 18.40 -29.52
CA LYS A 341 -12.31 18.91 -30.75
C LYS A 341 -13.32 19.02 -31.90
N PRO A 342 -13.62 20.24 -32.39
CA PRO A 342 -13.20 21.55 -31.86
C PRO A 342 -13.80 21.85 -30.47
N PRO A 343 -13.22 22.78 -29.69
CA PRO A 343 -13.79 23.21 -28.42
C PRO A 343 -15.24 23.68 -28.58
N LEU A 344 -16.09 23.33 -27.60
CA LEU A 344 -17.51 23.65 -27.61
C LEU A 344 -17.74 25.17 -27.52
N LYS A 345 -18.65 25.70 -28.34
CA LYS A 345 -19.08 27.10 -28.27
C LYS A 345 -19.84 27.33 -26.96
N ASN A 346 -19.51 28.42 -26.26
CA ASN A 346 -20.17 28.88 -25.03
C ASN A 346 -20.15 27.89 -23.83
N VAL A 347 -19.40 26.78 -23.90
CA VAL A 347 -19.23 25.84 -22.78
C VAL A 347 -17.82 25.96 -22.19
N SER A 348 -17.70 25.91 -20.87
CA SER A 348 -16.41 25.99 -20.18
C SER A 348 -15.57 24.72 -20.37
N ALA A 349 -14.29 24.89 -20.69
CA ALA A 349 -13.33 23.78 -20.84
C ALA A 349 -12.93 23.10 -19.51
N SER A 350 -13.45 23.54 -18.36
CA SER A 350 -13.22 22.85 -17.09
C SER A 350 -13.93 21.50 -17.07
N THR A 351 -13.21 20.42 -16.75
CA THR A 351 -13.76 19.06 -16.64
C THR A 351 -14.31 18.76 -15.23
N GLU A 352 -13.84 19.47 -14.20
CA GLU A 352 -14.16 19.22 -12.78
C GLU A 352 -15.53 19.80 -12.33
N VAL A 353 -16.55 19.72 -13.20
CA VAL A 353 -17.88 20.29 -12.95
C VAL A 353 -18.90 19.19 -12.60
N GLY A 354 -19.34 19.19 -11.34
CA GLY A 354 -20.37 18.30 -10.81
C GLY A 354 -21.78 18.91 -10.86
N ILE A 355 -22.53 18.79 -9.75
CA ILE A 355 -23.87 19.40 -9.62
C ILE A 355 -23.73 20.92 -9.62
N ILE A 356 -24.45 21.58 -10.52
CA ILE A 356 -24.54 23.03 -10.65
C ILE A 356 -25.98 23.52 -10.43
N ASP A 357 -26.11 24.83 -10.23
CA ASP A 357 -27.41 25.47 -10.08
C ASP A 357 -28.14 25.57 -11.42
N GLY A 358 -29.41 25.15 -11.47
CA GLY A 358 -30.17 25.13 -12.73
C GLY A 358 -30.42 26.54 -13.27
N LEU A 359 -30.60 27.50 -12.34
CA LEU A 359 -30.78 28.94 -12.63
C LEU A 359 -29.63 29.55 -13.45
N SER A 360 -28.47 28.87 -13.53
CA SER A 360 -27.35 29.17 -14.45
C SER A 360 -26.82 30.62 -14.43
N GLY A 361 -27.13 31.41 -13.39
CA GLY A 361 -26.71 32.81 -13.23
C GLY A 361 -27.78 33.86 -13.51
N LEU A 362 -29.07 33.50 -13.63
CA LEU A 362 -30.17 34.48 -13.68
C LEU A 362 -30.09 35.49 -12.51
N PRO A 363 -30.35 36.79 -12.76
CA PRO A 363 -30.32 37.81 -11.71
C PRO A 363 -31.47 37.62 -10.73
N HIS A 364 -31.22 37.88 -9.45
CA HIS A 364 -32.22 37.80 -8.38
C HIS A 364 -32.50 39.22 -7.82
N SER A 365 -32.77 40.20 -8.70
CA SER A 365 -33.27 41.51 -8.24
C SER A 365 -34.78 41.47 -7.99
N VAL A 366 -35.27 42.42 -7.20
CA VAL A 366 -36.71 42.67 -7.03
C VAL A 366 -37.30 43.42 -8.23
N ASP A 367 -36.43 44.04 -9.05
CA ASP A 367 -36.80 44.77 -10.27
C ASP A 367 -36.88 43.86 -11.52
N ASP A 368 -36.35 42.64 -11.43
CA ASP A 368 -36.35 41.63 -12.50
C ASP A 368 -37.60 40.71 -12.41
N TYR A 369 -37.78 39.82 -13.39
CA TYR A 369 -38.86 38.83 -13.35
C TYR A 369 -38.67 37.86 -12.16
N PRO A 370 -39.72 37.55 -11.37
CA PRO A 370 -39.61 36.71 -10.18
C PRO A 370 -39.26 35.26 -10.54
N ILE A 371 -38.32 34.67 -9.79
CA ILE A 371 -37.79 33.32 -10.02
C ILE A 371 -38.29 32.38 -8.91
N ASP A 372 -39.55 31.98 -9.02
CA ASP A 372 -40.22 31.08 -8.07
C ASP A 372 -39.95 29.59 -8.38
N THR A 373 -38.71 29.27 -8.74
CA THR A 373 -38.25 27.91 -9.07
C THR A 373 -36.94 27.54 -8.38
N ILE A 374 -36.81 26.26 -8.01
CA ILE A 374 -35.56 25.68 -7.51
C ILE A 374 -35.13 24.57 -8.46
N ALA A 375 -34.01 24.75 -9.14
CA ALA A 375 -33.48 23.82 -10.13
C ALA A 375 -32.04 23.38 -9.81
N LYS A 376 -31.70 22.12 -10.10
CA LYS A 376 -30.32 21.60 -10.10
C LYS A 376 -30.09 20.76 -11.36
N ARG A 377 -28.88 20.86 -11.91
CA ARG A 377 -28.49 20.08 -13.10
C ARG A 377 -27.04 19.64 -13.05
N PHE A 378 -26.67 18.72 -13.91
CA PHE A 378 -25.28 18.57 -14.35
C PHE A 378 -25.06 19.38 -15.64
N ARG A 379 -23.79 19.59 -16.00
CA ARG A 379 -23.42 20.02 -17.36
C ARG A 379 -23.53 18.81 -18.29
N TYR A 380 -24.12 18.98 -19.47
CA TYR A 380 -24.55 17.86 -20.31
C TYR A 380 -23.35 17.00 -20.77
N ASP A 381 -22.28 17.63 -21.24
CA ASP A 381 -21.03 16.95 -21.62
C ASP A 381 -20.41 16.14 -20.47
N ALA A 382 -20.34 16.71 -19.26
CA ALA A 382 -19.81 16.03 -18.08
C ALA A 382 -20.66 14.83 -17.65
N ALA A 383 -21.98 14.90 -17.83
CA ALA A 383 -22.90 13.79 -17.57
C ALA A 383 -22.78 12.67 -18.63
N LEU A 384 -22.62 13.02 -19.91
CA LEU A 384 -22.35 12.07 -20.98
C LEU A 384 -21.02 11.34 -20.76
N VAL A 385 -19.95 12.07 -20.43
CA VAL A 385 -18.64 11.49 -20.11
C VAL A 385 -18.74 10.53 -18.92
N SER A 386 -19.39 10.94 -17.83
CA SER A 386 -19.60 10.08 -16.66
C SER A 386 -20.39 8.81 -17.01
N THR A 387 -21.32 8.89 -17.97
CA THR A 387 -22.11 7.73 -18.43
C THR A 387 -21.31 6.80 -19.35
N LEU A 388 -20.46 7.34 -20.24
CA LEU A 388 -19.60 6.52 -21.08
C LEU A 388 -18.50 5.79 -20.28
N MET A 389 -18.02 6.37 -19.17
CA MET A 389 -17.10 5.69 -18.25
C MET A 389 -17.80 4.65 -17.37
N ASP A 390 -19.07 4.87 -16.97
CA ASP A 390 -19.91 3.87 -16.27
C ASP A 390 -20.11 2.61 -17.14
N MET A 391 -20.13 2.77 -18.46
CA MET A 391 -20.32 1.72 -19.48
C MET A 391 -19.00 1.24 -20.12
N GLU A 392 -17.83 1.53 -19.52
CA GLU A 392 -16.52 1.23 -20.12
C GLU A 392 -16.32 -0.28 -20.39
N GLU A 393 -16.66 -1.13 -19.43
CA GLU A 393 -16.54 -2.58 -19.55
C GLU A 393 -17.50 -3.14 -20.61
N ASP A 394 -18.74 -2.65 -20.68
CA ASP A 394 -19.73 -3.07 -21.69
C ASP A 394 -19.26 -2.75 -23.12
N ILE A 395 -18.62 -1.59 -23.31
CA ILE A 395 -18.06 -1.18 -24.61
C ILE A 395 -16.85 -2.06 -24.98
N LEU A 396 -15.99 -2.38 -24.01
CA LEU A 396 -14.83 -3.27 -24.22
C LEU A 396 -15.24 -4.72 -24.50
N GLU A 397 -16.25 -5.24 -23.79
CA GLU A 397 -16.80 -6.59 -24.03
C GLU A 397 -17.53 -6.65 -25.38
N GLY A 398 -18.30 -5.62 -25.73
CA GLY A 398 -18.96 -5.51 -27.04
C GLY A 398 -17.99 -5.43 -28.23
N MET A 399 -16.81 -4.82 -28.06
CA MET A 399 -15.75 -4.86 -29.07
C MET A 399 -15.20 -6.28 -29.25
N LYS A 400 -14.94 -6.99 -28.14
CA LYS A 400 -14.43 -8.38 -28.14
C LYS A 400 -15.43 -9.37 -28.70
N ALA A 401 -16.72 -9.19 -28.43
CA ALA A 401 -17.81 -9.99 -28.98
C ALA A 401 -17.97 -9.84 -30.53
N HIS A 402 -17.31 -8.85 -31.13
CA HIS A 402 -17.29 -8.60 -32.57
C HIS A 402 -15.89 -8.72 -33.20
N ASP A 403 -14.95 -9.41 -32.52
CA ASP A 403 -13.58 -9.64 -32.98
C ASP A 403 -12.82 -8.35 -33.37
N LEU A 404 -13.11 -7.23 -32.69
CA LEU A 404 -12.44 -5.94 -32.89
C LEU A 404 -11.29 -5.76 -31.89
N ASP A 405 -10.16 -5.19 -32.35
CA ASP A 405 -9.01 -4.87 -31.50
C ASP A 405 -9.35 -3.90 -30.36
N ASP A 406 -9.01 -4.23 -29.11
CA ASP A 406 -9.11 -3.33 -27.94
C ASP A 406 -8.48 -1.95 -28.19
N TYR A 407 -7.45 -1.89 -29.04
CA TYR A 407 -6.71 -0.66 -29.36
C TYR A 407 -7.44 0.32 -30.29
N LEU A 408 -8.61 -0.06 -30.83
CA LEU A 408 -9.31 0.75 -31.81
C LEU A 408 -9.92 2.02 -31.17
N ASN A 409 -9.68 3.17 -31.80
CA ASN A 409 -9.87 4.50 -31.21
C ASN A 409 -11.04 5.31 -31.80
N GLY A 410 -11.81 4.74 -32.72
CA GLY A 410 -13.04 5.33 -33.26
C GLY A 410 -12.92 5.80 -34.72
N PRO A 411 -13.88 6.62 -35.22
CA PRO A 411 -14.93 7.28 -34.44
C PRO A 411 -16.07 6.33 -34.01
N PHE A 412 -16.35 6.35 -32.71
CA PHE A 412 -17.57 5.79 -32.14
C PHE A 412 -18.72 6.79 -32.35
N THR A 413 -19.92 6.29 -32.67
CA THR A 413 -21.14 7.09 -32.79
C THR A 413 -22.17 6.60 -31.78
N VAL A 414 -22.51 7.47 -30.83
CA VAL A 414 -23.40 7.23 -29.69
C VAL A 414 -24.77 7.82 -30.00
N VAL A 415 -25.83 7.02 -29.92
CA VAL A 415 -27.21 7.50 -30.04
C VAL A 415 -27.79 7.68 -28.65
N VAL A 416 -28.22 8.91 -28.35
CA VAL A 416 -28.77 9.30 -27.05
C VAL A 416 -30.27 9.60 -27.22
N LYS A 417 -31.12 8.86 -26.49
CA LYS A 417 -32.54 9.19 -26.31
C LYS A 417 -32.64 10.26 -25.23
N GLU A 418 -33.34 11.34 -25.54
CA GLU A 418 -33.64 12.42 -24.59
C GLU A 418 -35.10 12.33 -24.17
N SER A 419 -35.39 12.73 -22.94
CA SER A 419 -36.75 12.66 -22.39
C SER A 419 -36.96 13.75 -21.34
N CYS A 420 -38.11 14.41 -21.38
CA CYS A 420 -38.52 15.41 -20.40
C CYS A 420 -39.99 15.18 -20.06
N ASP A 421 -40.32 15.30 -18.77
CA ASP A 421 -41.53 14.76 -18.17
C ASP A 421 -41.97 15.67 -17.01
N GLY A 422 -43.27 15.98 -16.96
CA GLY A 422 -43.90 16.87 -15.99
C GLY A 422 -44.65 16.09 -14.92
N MET A 423 -44.32 16.31 -13.64
CA MET A 423 -44.90 15.62 -12.49
C MET A 423 -45.76 16.57 -11.67
N GLY A 424 -47.04 16.25 -11.51
CA GLY A 424 -47.95 16.91 -10.56
C GLY A 424 -47.83 16.36 -9.12
N ASP A 425 -48.60 16.96 -8.22
CA ASP A 425 -48.76 16.56 -6.82
C ASP A 425 -47.44 16.48 -6.00
N VAL A 426 -46.46 17.31 -6.36
CA VAL A 426 -45.14 17.36 -5.70
C VAL A 426 -45.18 18.38 -4.56
N SER A 427 -45.72 17.97 -3.41
CA SER A 427 -46.03 18.87 -2.29
C SER A 427 -44.88 19.80 -1.86
N GLU A 428 -45.19 21.08 -1.65
CA GLU A 428 -44.23 22.07 -1.14
C GLU A 428 -43.77 21.70 0.29
N LYS A 429 -42.60 22.20 0.70
CA LYS A 429 -42.03 21.96 2.03
C LYS A 429 -41.81 23.27 2.76
N HIS A 430 -42.38 23.40 3.96
CA HIS A 430 -42.06 24.48 4.89
C HIS A 430 -40.54 24.62 5.07
N GLY A 431 -40.02 25.83 4.88
CA GLY A 431 -38.60 26.11 4.93
C GLY A 431 -38.29 27.59 4.68
N CYS A 432 -37.05 27.86 4.28
CA CYS A 432 -36.61 29.14 3.74
C CYS A 432 -36.34 28.95 2.24
N GLY A 433 -36.91 29.81 1.40
CA GLY A 433 -36.84 29.79 -0.06
C GLY A 433 -37.81 30.82 -0.66
N PRO A 434 -37.88 30.91 -1.99
CA PRO A 434 -39.06 31.48 -2.67
C PRO A 434 -40.30 30.61 -2.39
N ALA A 435 -41.48 31.08 -2.80
CA ALA A 435 -42.62 30.18 -3.00
C ALA A 435 -42.33 29.28 -4.21
N VAL A 436 -42.79 28.04 -4.20
CA VAL A 436 -42.47 27.08 -5.27
C VAL A 436 -43.73 26.29 -5.66
N PRO A 437 -44.03 26.10 -6.97
CA PRO A 437 -45.20 25.34 -7.40
C PRO A 437 -45.11 23.87 -6.97
N GLU A 438 -46.26 23.24 -6.69
CA GLU A 438 -46.37 21.81 -6.33
C GLU A 438 -46.23 20.88 -7.56
N LYS A 439 -45.36 21.24 -8.49
CA LYS A 439 -45.05 20.56 -9.75
C LYS A 439 -43.53 20.47 -9.92
N ALA A 440 -43.07 19.41 -10.58
CA ALA A 440 -41.67 19.22 -10.91
C ALA A 440 -41.49 18.79 -12.36
N VAL A 441 -40.48 19.36 -13.03
CA VAL A 441 -40.08 18.94 -14.38
C VAL A 441 -38.71 18.25 -14.30
N ARG A 442 -38.59 17.11 -14.98
CA ARG A 442 -37.40 16.26 -14.98
C ARG A 442 -36.91 16.03 -16.41
N PHE A 443 -35.72 16.53 -16.72
CA PHE A 443 -35.00 16.23 -17.96
C PHE A 443 -33.99 15.10 -17.72
N SER A 444 -34.03 14.07 -18.55
CA SER A 444 -33.22 12.85 -18.47
C SER A 444 -32.74 12.41 -19.85
N PHE A 445 -31.72 11.54 -19.88
CA PHE A 445 -31.27 10.89 -21.11
C PHE A 445 -30.94 9.40 -20.90
N THR A 446 -30.85 8.66 -22.00
CA THR A 446 -30.47 7.25 -22.05
C THR A 446 -29.55 7.02 -23.25
N VAL A 447 -28.42 6.34 -23.04
CA VAL A 447 -27.58 5.85 -24.15
C VAL A 447 -28.27 4.63 -24.76
N MET A 448 -28.74 4.76 -26.01
CA MET A 448 -29.53 3.72 -26.69
C MET A 448 -28.64 2.71 -27.41
N THR A 449 -27.68 3.20 -28.19
CA THR A 449 -26.73 2.37 -28.93
C THR A 449 -25.37 3.07 -29.05
N ILE A 450 -24.31 2.28 -29.07
CA ILE A 450 -22.96 2.73 -29.42
C ILE A 450 -22.50 1.91 -30.62
N THR A 451 -22.05 2.60 -31.65
CA THR A 451 -21.69 2.01 -32.94
C THR A 451 -20.30 2.49 -33.37
N ILE A 452 -19.63 1.75 -34.23
CA ILE A 452 -18.31 2.12 -34.76
C ILE A 452 -18.26 1.92 -36.28
N THR A 453 -17.61 2.85 -36.96
CA THR A 453 -17.35 2.75 -38.40
C THR A 453 -16.12 1.88 -38.63
N HIS A 454 -16.30 0.66 -39.14
CA HIS A 454 -15.18 -0.23 -39.47
C HIS A 454 -15.24 -0.60 -40.97
N GLY A 455 -14.28 -0.07 -41.74
CA GLY A 455 -14.34 -0.10 -43.20
C GLY A 455 -15.60 0.60 -43.71
N ASN A 456 -16.40 -0.09 -44.52
CA ASN A 456 -17.65 0.42 -45.10
C ASN A 456 -18.91 0.07 -44.27
N ALA A 457 -18.76 -0.51 -43.08
CA ALA A 457 -19.88 -0.99 -42.26
C ALA A 457 -19.90 -0.34 -40.86
N ASN A 458 -21.11 -0.13 -40.33
CA ASN A 458 -21.32 0.32 -38.95
C ASN A 458 -21.60 -0.90 -38.07
N VAL A 459 -20.62 -1.30 -37.25
CA VAL A 459 -20.79 -2.37 -36.26
C VAL A 459 -21.45 -1.76 -35.01
N ARG A 460 -22.43 -2.45 -34.43
CA ARG A 460 -23.07 -2.03 -33.17
C ARG A 460 -22.36 -2.72 -32.02
N ILE A 461 -21.68 -1.96 -31.17
CA ILE A 461 -20.90 -2.47 -30.03
C ILE A 461 -21.80 -2.65 -28.80
N PHE A 462 -22.69 -1.68 -28.57
CA PHE A 462 -23.65 -1.70 -27.47
C PHE A 462 -25.05 -1.37 -28.01
N GLU A 463 -26.06 -2.04 -27.47
CA GLU A 463 -27.48 -1.78 -27.68
C GLU A 463 -28.22 -2.03 -26.36
N GLU A 464 -28.92 -1.01 -25.85
CA GLU A 464 -29.63 -1.08 -24.57
C GLU A 464 -30.76 -2.11 -24.65
N VAL A 465 -30.66 -3.16 -23.83
CA VAL A 465 -31.56 -4.32 -23.83
C VAL A 465 -32.94 -3.98 -23.27
N LYS A 466 -33.05 -2.95 -22.41
CA LYS A 466 -34.30 -2.51 -21.76
C LYS A 466 -34.46 -0.97 -21.79
N PRO A 467 -34.63 -0.34 -22.98
CA PRO A 467 -34.55 1.12 -23.18
C PRO A 467 -35.70 1.95 -22.57
N ASN A 468 -36.61 1.30 -21.85
CA ASN A 468 -37.71 1.90 -21.09
C ASN A 468 -37.64 1.51 -19.58
N SER A 469 -36.49 1.00 -19.10
CA SER A 469 -36.26 0.76 -17.67
C SER A 469 -35.86 2.06 -16.95
N GLU A 470 -36.27 2.15 -15.69
CA GLU A 470 -35.82 3.11 -14.71
C GLU A 470 -34.30 3.09 -14.49
N LEU A 471 -33.62 1.97 -14.76
CA LEU A 471 -32.19 1.78 -14.49
C LEU A 471 -31.27 2.48 -15.51
N CYS A 472 -31.69 2.56 -16.77
CA CYS A 472 -30.91 3.19 -17.84
C CYS A 472 -31.23 4.69 -18.01
N CYS A 473 -32.31 5.19 -17.40
CA CYS A 473 -32.75 6.59 -17.48
C CYS A 473 -31.93 7.48 -16.53
N LYS A 474 -30.86 8.11 -17.04
CA LYS A 474 -29.95 8.95 -16.26
C LYS A 474 -30.55 10.38 -16.12
N PRO A 475 -30.84 10.89 -14.92
CA PRO A 475 -31.39 12.23 -14.73
C PRO A 475 -30.31 13.31 -14.93
N LEU A 476 -30.64 14.37 -15.68
CA LEU A 476 -29.72 15.44 -16.03
C LEU A 476 -30.09 16.78 -15.38
N CYS A 477 -31.37 17.12 -15.31
CA CYS A 477 -31.90 18.28 -14.60
C CYS A 477 -33.20 17.95 -13.88
N LEU A 478 -33.33 18.48 -12.67
CA LEU A 478 -34.53 18.47 -11.85
C LEU A 478 -34.87 19.91 -11.48
N MET A 479 -36.10 20.34 -11.75
CA MET A 479 -36.60 21.66 -11.35
C MET A 479 -37.99 21.53 -10.73
N LEU A 480 -38.30 22.42 -9.79
CA LEU A 480 -39.66 22.62 -9.29
C LEU A 480 -40.25 23.80 -10.05
N ALA A 481 -41.12 23.50 -11.01
CA ALA A 481 -41.71 24.43 -11.98
C ALA A 481 -43.00 23.82 -12.54
N ASP A 482 -43.90 24.65 -13.05
CA ASP A 482 -44.94 24.16 -13.96
C ASP A 482 -44.31 23.87 -15.33
N GLU A 483 -44.73 22.77 -15.95
CA GLU A 483 -44.44 22.50 -17.36
C GLU A 483 -45.08 23.57 -18.28
N SER A 484 -46.20 24.13 -17.82
CA SER A 484 -47.04 25.10 -18.53
C SER A 484 -46.59 26.57 -18.32
N ASP A 485 -45.46 26.78 -17.66
CA ASP A 485 -44.78 28.07 -17.49
C ASP A 485 -43.59 28.11 -18.47
N HIS A 486 -43.85 28.61 -19.67
CA HIS A 486 -42.90 28.58 -20.77
C HIS A 486 -41.67 29.46 -20.49
N GLU A 487 -41.86 30.60 -19.83
CA GLU A 487 -40.81 31.51 -19.39
C GLU A 487 -39.83 30.81 -18.43
N THR A 488 -40.32 30.18 -17.37
CA THR A 488 -39.46 29.43 -16.44
C THR A 488 -38.85 28.20 -17.10
N LEU A 489 -39.63 27.43 -17.85
CA LEU A 489 -39.15 26.20 -18.50
C LEU A 489 -38.01 26.48 -19.50
N THR A 490 -38.15 27.51 -20.34
CA THR A 490 -37.11 27.90 -21.30
C THR A 490 -35.90 28.54 -20.63
N ALA A 491 -36.07 29.32 -19.55
CA ALA A 491 -34.96 29.86 -18.79
C ALA A 491 -34.06 28.76 -18.19
N ILE A 492 -34.64 27.68 -17.66
CA ILE A 492 -33.88 26.58 -17.04
C ILE A 492 -33.34 25.56 -18.07
N LEU A 493 -34.08 25.28 -19.15
CA LEU A 493 -33.64 24.29 -20.16
C LEU A 493 -32.73 24.86 -21.26
N SER A 494 -32.81 26.14 -21.60
CA SER A 494 -32.02 26.72 -22.70
C SER A 494 -30.48 26.53 -22.57
N PRO A 495 -29.85 26.50 -21.38
CA PRO A 495 -28.43 26.17 -21.25
C PRO A 495 -28.11 24.73 -21.69
N LEU A 496 -29.00 23.77 -21.41
CA LEU A 496 -28.83 22.37 -21.84
C LEU A 496 -28.99 22.23 -23.35
N ILE A 497 -29.93 22.95 -23.95
CA ILE A 497 -30.11 22.98 -25.42
C ILE A 497 -28.91 23.63 -26.12
N ALA A 498 -28.33 24.69 -25.54
CA ALA A 498 -27.10 25.31 -26.04
C ALA A 498 -25.87 24.37 -25.93
N GLU A 499 -25.70 23.71 -24.78
CA GLU A 499 -24.66 22.67 -24.58
C GLU A 499 -24.80 21.54 -25.62
N ARG A 500 -26.02 21.03 -25.81
CA ARG A 500 -26.37 19.98 -26.79
C ARG A 500 -26.07 20.38 -28.23
N GLU A 501 -26.45 21.58 -28.66
CA GLU A 501 -26.23 22.04 -30.04
C GLU A 501 -24.75 22.29 -30.36
N ALA A 502 -23.98 22.72 -29.36
CA ALA A 502 -22.52 22.77 -29.46
C ALA A 502 -21.92 21.35 -29.64
N MET A 503 -22.38 20.36 -28.86
CA MET A 503 -21.86 18.99 -28.90
C MET A 503 -22.09 18.26 -30.23
N LYS A 504 -23.25 18.47 -30.90
CA LYS A 504 -23.53 17.88 -32.23
C LYS A 504 -22.44 18.17 -33.28
N ASN A 505 -21.76 19.30 -33.14
CA ASN A 505 -20.79 19.82 -34.10
C ASN A 505 -19.33 19.52 -33.71
N SER A 506 -19.10 18.65 -32.72
CA SER A 506 -17.78 18.34 -32.18
C SER A 506 -17.56 16.84 -31.93
N VAL A 507 -16.31 16.45 -31.70
CA VAL A 507 -15.89 15.11 -31.32
C VAL A 507 -15.31 15.14 -29.91
N LEU A 508 -15.83 14.29 -29.03
CA LEU A 508 -15.30 14.06 -27.70
C LEU A 508 -14.09 13.14 -27.76
N LEU A 509 -13.04 13.48 -27.00
CA LEU A 509 -11.89 12.66 -26.69
C LEU A 509 -11.95 12.23 -25.23
N LEU A 510 -11.90 10.92 -25.00
CA LEU A 510 -12.03 10.30 -23.68
C LEU A 510 -11.03 9.14 -23.56
N GLU A 511 -10.33 9.03 -22.43
CA GLU A 511 -9.38 7.94 -22.18
C GLU A 511 -10.12 6.75 -21.56
N MET A 512 -10.06 5.60 -22.25
CA MET A 512 -10.72 4.35 -21.84
C MET A 512 -9.79 3.18 -22.15
N GLY A 513 -9.59 2.26 -21.19
CA GLY A 513 -8.61 1.18 -21.28
C GLY A 513 -7.15 1.66 -21.36
N GLY A 514 -6.88 2.92 -20.99
CA GLY A 514 -5.58 3.58 -21.21
C GLY A 514 -5.35 4.03 -22.66
N ILE A 515 -6.42 4.12 -23.47
CA ILE A 515 -6.39 4.50 -24.89
C ILE A 515 -7.31 5.71 -25.09
N LEU A 516 -6.84 6.74 -25.79
CA LEU A 516 -7.66 7.90 -26.12
C LEU A 516 -8.60 7.57 -27.30
N ARG A 517 -9.91 7.49 -27.03
CA ARG A 517 -10.96 7.16 -28.01
C ARG A 517 -11.78 8.38 -28.41
N THR A 518 -12.39 8.34 -29.60
CA THR A 518 -13.16 9.43 -30.22
C THR A 518 -14.66 9.11 -30.31
N PHE A 519 -15.51 10.01 -29.79
CA PHE A 519 -16.97 9.83 -29.75
C PHE A 519 -17.71 10.99 -30.43
N LYS A 520 -18.73 10.65 -31.20
CA LYS A 520 -19.72 11.55 -31.81
C LYS A 520 -21.10 11.23 -31.25
N PHE A 521 -21.96 12.24 -31.09
CA PHE A 521 -23.28 12.09 -30.48
C PHE A 521 -24.42 12.40 -31.44
N ILE A 522 -25.45 11.54 -31.44
CA ILE A 522 -26.71 11.75 -32.14
C ILE A 522 -27.82 11.82 -31.10
N PHE A 523 -28.29 13.02 -30.82
CA PHE A 523 -29.37 13.29 -29.87
C PHE A 523 -30.74 13.09 -30.52
N ARG A 524 -31.63 12.33 -29.86
CA ARG A 524 -32.99 12.03 -30.31
C ARG A 524 -34.00 12.30 -29.19
N GLY A 525 -34.68 13.43 -29.27
CA GLY A 525 -35.81 13.77 -28.40
C GLY A 525 -37.05 12.98 -28.77
N THR A 526 -37.26 11.83 -28.13
CA THR A 526 -38.41 10.93 -28.39
C THR A 526 -39.10 10.45 -27.11
N GLY A 527 -38.78 11.03 -25.96
CA GLY A 527 -39.44 10.81 -24.68
C GLY A 527 -40.08 12.08 -24.15
N TYR A 528 -40.88 12.73 -24.98
CA TYR A 528 -41.77 13.82 -24.65
C TYR A 528 -43.20 13.35 -24.99
N ASP A 529 -44.21 13.84 -24.29
CA ASP A 529 -45.61 13.57 -24.65
C ASP A 529 -46.13 14.55 -25.72
N GLU A 530 -47.38 14.38 -26.18
CA GLU A 530 -47.93 15.28 -27.21
C GLU A 530 -48.09 16.72 -26.72
N LYS A 531 -48.39 16.93 -25.43
CA LYS A 531 -48.52 18.27 -24.84
C LYS A 531 -47.18 19.00 -24.93
N LEU A 532 -46.13 18.42 -24.36
CA LEU A 532 -44.81 19.05 -24.29
C LEU A 532 -44.20 19.24 -25.69
N VAL A 533 -44.43 18.31 -26.63
CA VAL A 533 -44.01 18.49 -28.04
C VAL A 533 -44.69 19.71 -28.67
N ARG A 534 -46.01 19.85 -28.51
CA ARG A 534 -46.73 21.01 -29.06
C ARG A 534 -46.28 22.32 -28.42
N GLU A 535 -46.12 22.33 -27.10
CA GLU A 535 -45.74 23.51 -26.33
C GLU A 535 -44.28 23.97 -26.59
N VAL A 536 -43.35 23.05 -26.83
CA VAL A 536 -41.94 23.37 -27.14
C VAL A 536 -41.70 23.68 -28.62
N GLU A 537 -42.38 23.00 -29.55
CA GLU A 537 -42.26 23.24 -31.00
C GLU A 537 -43.17 24.39 -31.50
N GLY A 538 -43.92 25.06 -30.60
CA GLY A 538 -44.75 26.23 -30.93
C GLY A 538 -46.04 25.92 -31.70
N LEU A 539 -46.58 24.71 -31.56
CA LEU A 539 -47.83 24.28 -32.18
C LEU A 539 -49.04 24.63 -31.30
N GLU A 540 -50.22 24.77 -31.91
CA GLU A 540 -51.47 24.86 -31.14
C GLU A 540 -51.66 23.59 -30.26
N ALA A 541 -52.21 23.75 -29.04
CA ALA A 541 -52.46 22.63 -28.12
C ALA A 541 -53.37 21.53 -28.72
N SER A 542 -53.40 20.32 -28.14
CA SER A 542 -54.09 19.13 -28.71
C SER A 542 -55.60 19.29 -28.99
N GLY A 543 -56.25 20.33 -28.46
CA GLY A 543 -57.63 20.71 -28.83
C GLY A 543 -57.78 21.28 -30.26
N SER A 544 -56.68 21.63 -30.92
CA SER A 544 -56.58 22.32 -32.21
C SER A 544 -57.21 21.64 -33.43
N THR A 545 -57.32 22.40 -34.53
CA THR A 545 -57.75 21.90 -35.84
C THR A 545 -56.66 21.01 -36.49
N TYR A 546 -55.37 21.31 -36.24
CA TYR A 546 -54.23 20.57 -36.75
C TYR A 546 -53.85 19.42 -35.81
N ILE A 547 -54.30 18.20 -36.15
CA ILE A 547 -54.29 17.06 -35.23
C ILE A 547 -52.95 16.33 -35.15
N CYS A 548 -52.05 16.52 -36.11
CA CYS A 548 -50.77 15.82 -36.17
C CYS A 548 -49.59 16.76 -35.94
N THR A 549 -48.57 16.28 -35.22
CA THR A 549 -47.29 16.96 -35.03
C THR A 549 -46.26 16.64 -36.12
N LEU A 550 -46.63 15.81 -37.11
CA LEU A 550 -45.74 15.29 -38.17
C LEU A 550 -46.23 15.62 -39.60
N CYS A 551 -47.44 16.15 -39.77
CA CYS A 551 -48.00 16.56 -41.06
C CYS A 551 -49.18 17.52 -40.87
N ASP A 552 -49.53 18.25 -41.93
CA ASP A 552 -50.51 19.36 -41.90
C ASP A 552 -51.98 18.88 -41.89
N ALA A 553 -52.25 17.69 -41.36
CA ALA A 553 -53.57 17.07 -41.37
C ALA A 553 -54.56 17.76 -40.41
N THR A 554 -55.74 18.08 -40.95
CA THR A 554 -56.86 18.67 -40.21
C THR A 554 -57.75 17.62 -39.53
N ARG A 555 -58.55 18.06 -38.54
CA ARG A 555 -59.64 17.26 -37.94
C ARG A 555 -60.88 17.12 -38.85
N LEU A 556 -60.95 17.95 -39.90
CA LEU A 556 -61.95 17.92 -40.98
C LEU A 556 -61.39 17.18 -42.19
#